data_AF-A0A972VNF8-F1
#
_entry.id   AF-A0A972VNF8-F1
#
_cell.length_a   1.000
_cell.length_b   1.000
_cell.length_c   1.000
_cell.angle_alpha   90.00
_cell.angle_beta   90.00
_cell.angle_gamma   90.00
#
_symmetry.space_group_name_H-M   'P 1'
#
loop_
_entity.id
_entity.type
_entity.pdbx_description
1 polymer ?
#
loop_
_entity_poly.entity_id
_entity_poly.type
_entity_poly.pdbx_seq_one_letter_code
_entity_poly.pdbx_strand_id
1 'polypeptide(L)'
;MQKVYEPATVITDGLITLLGIYIGFDLLQYSFFSFQYLWGIAFFGMALSALFGAIRHGWGPHWNKSASITLNRLTYFGIGVTTVTMLFASVGWFFESESCLLQIIIGLSFFVYIFFAFKQMRFRIVIYYYFPTLALIFIAMTIGWIQEEVGAGQVAIGLGISFVAAGIQMSGWNIHRHFNHNDLYHVIQLLGMWVVYEGVLLIK
;
A
#
# COMPACT_ATOMS: atom_id res chain seq x y z
N MET A 1 32.17 -5.19 9.50
CA MET A 1 30.73 -5.37 9.17
C MET A 1 30.09 -3.99 9.08
N GLN A 2 29.35 -3.71 8.02
CA GLN A 2 28.64 -2.44 7.88
C GLN A 2 27.45 -2.43 8.85
N LYS A 3 27.30 -1.37 9.65
CA LYS A 3 26.19 -1.26 10.61
C LYS A 3 24.89 -0.94 9.85
N VAL A 4 23.78 -1.55 10.25
CA VAL A 4 22.44 -1.21 9.74
C VAL A 4 22.09 0.20 10.22
N TYR A 5 21.65 1.07 9.29
CA TYR A 5 21.42 2.49 9.56
C TYR A 5 20.18 2.75 10.41
N GLU A 6 19.02 2.19 10.04
CA GLU A 6 17.76 2.28 10.80
C GLU A 6 17.22 0.88 11.15
N PRO A 7 17.78 0.18 12.16
CA PRO A 7 17.43 -1.21 12.44
C PRO A 7 15.96 -1.45 12.75
N ALA A 8 15.32 -0.56 13.51
CA ALA A 8 13.89 -0.65 13.83
C ALA A 8 13.03 -0.53 12.57
N THR A 9 13.39 0.38 11.65
CA THR A 9 12.64 0.59 10.40
C THR A 9 12.77 -0.64 9.49
N VAL A 10 13.97 -1.22 9.39
CA VAL A 10 14.19 -2.48 8.67
C VAL A 10 13.31 -3.61 9.21
N ILE A 11 13.23 -3.76 10.53
CA ILE A 11 12.42 -4.82 11.16
C ILE A 11 10.94 -4.59 10.88
N THR A 12 10.45 -3.37 11.10
CA THR A 12 9.02 -3.05 10.93
C THR A 12 8.57 -3.13 9.47
N ASP A 13 9.39 -2.67 8.51
CA ASP A 13 9.14 -2.92 7.08
C ASP A 13 9.15 -4.42 6.76
N GLY A 14 10.09 -5.18 7.33
CA GLY A 14 10.15 -6.63 7.19
C GLY A 14 8.87 -7.32 7.66
N LEU A 15 8.28 -6.85 8.76
CA LEU A 15 6.98 -7.34 9.23
C LEU A 15 5.86 -7.01 8.25
N ILE A 16 5.83 -5.80 7.67
CA ILE A 16 4.87 -5.44 6.62
C ILE A 16 5.04 -6.34 5.40
N THR A 17 6.28 -6.62 4.98
CA THR A 17 6.57 -7.55 3.89
C THR A 17 6.02 -8.94 4.16
N LEU A 18 6.31 -9.50 5.33
CA LEU A 18 5.85 -10.85 5.69
C LEU A 18 4.32 -10.92 5.76
N LEU A 19 3.68 -9.92 6.39
CA LEU A 19 2.24 -9.87 6.52
C LEU A 19 1.56 -9.70 5.14
N GLY A 20 2.10 -8.81 4.29
CA GLY A 20 1.58 -8.60 2.94
C GLY A 20 1.73 -9.83 2.05
N ILE A 21 2.83 -10.59 2.17
CA ILE A 21 3.00 -11.87 1.48
C ILE A 21 1.97 -12.90 1.98
N TYR A 22 1.82 -13.03 3.30
CA TYR A 22 0.86 -13.96 3.90
C TYR A 22 -0.57 -13.69 3.42
N ILE A 23 -1.04 -12.45 3.58
CA ILE A 23 -2.38 -12.03 3.12
C ILE A 23 -2.51 -12.20 1.61
N GLY A 24 -1.49 -11.80 0.85
CA GLY A 24 -1.47 -11.91 -0.60
C GLY A 24 -1.71 -13.34 -1.06
N PHE A 25 -0.99 -14.32 -0.49
CA PHE A 25 -1.18 -15.73 -0.85
C PHE A 25 -2.55 -16.28 -0.47
N ASP A 26 -3.10 -15.85 0.66
CA ASP A 26 -4.44 -16.27 1.08
C ASP A 26 -5.51 -15.77 0.11
N LEU A 27 -5.47 -14.48 -0.24
CA LEU A 27 -6.45 -13.85 -1.12
C LEU A 27 -6.33 -14.27 -2.59
N LEU A 28 -5.14 -14.69 -3.07
CA LEU A 28 -4.97 -15.22 -4.43
C LEU A 28 -5.66 -16.58 -4.65
N GLN A 29 -6.13 -17.24 -3.59
CA GLN A 29 -6.89 -18.50 -3.72
C GLN A 29 -8.31 -18.28 -4.23
N TYR A 30 -8.82 -17.05 -4.17
CA TYR A 30 -10.13 -16.68 -4.69
C TYR A 30 -10.12 -16.59 -6.22
N SER A 31 -11.32 -16.57 -6.81
CA SER A 31 -11.51 -16.54 -8.26
C SER A 31 -10.67 -15.44 -8.92
N PHE A 32 -10.05 -15.77 -10.06
CA PHE A 32 -9.24 -14.84 -10.83
C PHE A 32 -10.01 -13.55 -11.13
N PHE A 33 -9.38 -12.40 -10.90
CA PHE A 33 -9.99 -11.05 -11.01
C PHE A 33 -11.16 -10.74 -10.06
N SER A 34 -11.46 -11.59 -9.07
CA SER A 34 -12.36 -11.20 -7.97
C SER A 34 -11.80 -10.03 -7.16
N PHE A 35 -12.68 -9.39 -6.37
CA PHE A 35 -12.29 -8.35 -5.42
C PHE A 35 -11.12 -8.82 -4.54
N GLN A 36 -11.25 -9.99 -3.93
CA GLN A 36 -10.25 -10.60 -3.06
C GLN A 36 -8.93 -10.83 -3.81
N TYR A 37 -8.99 -11.45 -4.99
CA TYR A 37 -7.81 -11.72 -5.81
C TYR A 37 -7.01 -10.45 -6.13
N LEU A 38 -7.70 -9.36 -6.52
CA LEU A 38 -7.07 -8.07 -6.81
C LEU A 38 -6.48 -7.42 -5.56
N TRP A 39 -7.16 -7.51 -4.42
CA TRP A 39 -6.59 -7.11 -3.12
C TRP A 39 -5.38 -7.96 -2.73
N GLY A 40 -5.36 -9.26 -3.06
CA GLY A 40 -4.19 -10.11 -2.90
C GLY A 40 -2.98 -9.59 -3.67
N ILE A 41 -3.17 -9.20 -4.94
CA ILE A 41 -2.12 -8.53 -5.73
C ILE A 41 -1.69 -7.21 -5.06
N ALA A 42 -2.64 -6.45 -4.51
CA ALA A 42 -2.32 -5.21 -3.83
C ALA A 42 -1.39 -5.43 -2.62
N PHE A 43 -1.67 -6.45 -1.80
CA PHE A 43 -0.82 -6.81 -0.67
C PHE A 43 0.57 -7.30 -1.09
N PHE A 44 0.70 -7.98 -2.23
CA PHE A 44 2.02 -8.25 -2.82
C PHE A 44 2.76 -6.99 -3.26
N GLY A 45 2.05 -6.03 -3.88
CA GLY A 45 2.61 -4.72 -4.20
C GLY A 45 3.13 -3.99 -2.96
N MET A 46 2.38 -4.06 -1.86
CA MET A 46 2.74 -3.45 -0.58
C MET A 46 3.95 -4.14 0.02
N ALA A 47 3.97 -5.48 0.00
CA ALA A 47 5.11 -6.26 0.48
C ALA A 47 6.39 -5.99 -0.31
N LEU A 48 6.29 -5.85 -1.63
CA LEU A 48 7.40 -5.48 -2.51
C LEU A 48 7.94 -4.08 -2.15
N SER A 49 7.04 -3.13 -1.95
CA SER A 49 7.40 -1.76 -1.54
C SER A 49 8.14 -1.75 -0.21
N ALA A 50 7.57 -2.41 0.81
CA ALA A 50 8.16 -2.51 2.14
C ALA A 50 9.50 -3.25 2.12
N LEU A 51 9.66 -4.30 1.30
CA LEU A 51 10.91 -5.04 1.20
C LEU A 51 12.05 -4.14 0.72
N PHE A 52 11.82 -3.39 -0.36
CA PHE A 52 12.83 -2.46 -0.87
C PHE A 52 12.96 -1.20 -0.01
N GLY A 53 11.91 -0.82 0.71
CA GLY A 53 11.96 0.16 1.81
C GLY A 53 12.93 -0.26 2.90
N ALA A 54 12.78 -1.48 3.43
CA ALA A 54 13.65 -2.05 4.46
C ALA A 54 15.10 -2.05 4.01
N ILE A 55 15.36 -2.53 2.79
CA ILE A 55 16.73 -2.57 2.24
C ILE A 55 17.31 -1.15 2.14
N ARG A 56 16.51 -0.17 1.73
CA ARG A 56 16.92 1.24 1.66
C ARG A 56 17.20 1.83 3.04
N HIS A 57 16.33 1.61 4.02
CA HIS A 57 16.51 2.09 5.40
C HIS A 57 17.70 1.42 6.09
N GLY A 58 18.00 0.16 5.76
CA GLY A 58 19.12 -0.56 6.35
C GLY A 58 20.46 -0.14 5.79
N TRP A 59 20.60 -0.07 4.46
CA TRP A 59 21.89 0.08 3.78
C TRP A 59 21.97 1.19 2.75
N GLY A 60 20.87 1.89 2.46
CA GLY A 60 20.79 2.94 1.44
C GLY A 60 21.87 4.04 1.56
N PRO A 61 22.25 4.53 2.76
CA PRO A 61 23.31 5.52 2.90
C PRO A 61 24.69 5.07 2.38
N HIS A 62 24.89 3.77 2.19
CA HIS A 62 26.16 3.20 1.73
C HIS A 62 26.18 2.88 0.24
N TRP A 63 25.08 3.10 -0.46
CA TRP A 63 24.90 2.61 -1.82
C TRP A 63 25.26 3.66 -2.87
N ASN A 64 25.71 3.18 -4.03
CA ASN A 64 25.95 4.05 -5.17
C ASN A 64 24.62 4.56 -5.76
N LYS A 65 24.71 5.61 -6.58
CA LYS A 65 23.55 6.26 -7.20
C LYS A 65 22.68 5.29 -8.02
N SER A 66 23.28 4.32 -8.70
CA SER A 66 22.56 3.36 -9.53
C SER A 66 21.67 2.44 -8.68
N ALA A 67 22.23 1.86 -7.61
CA ALA A 67 21.50 1.01 -6.69
C ALA A 67 20.34 1.76 -6.01
N SER A 68 20.57 3.01 -5.58
CA SER A 68 19.53 3.86 -5.01
C SER A 68 18.40 4.19 -5.99
N ILE A 69 18.71 4.43 -7.27
CA ILE A 69 17.69 4.63 -8.31
C ILE A 69 16.87 3.36 -8.53
N THR A 70 17.53 2.21 -8.63
CA THR A 70 16.87 0.92 -8.86
C THR A 70 15.92 0.56 -7.71
N LEU A 71 16.37 0.66 -6.45
CA LEU A 71 15.48 0.41 -5.31
C LEU A 71 14.25 1.31 -5.32
N ASN A 72 14.45 2.61 -5.55
CA ASN A 72 13.34 3.55 -5.57
C ASN A 72 12.32 3.22 -6.65
N ARG A 73 12.77 2.77 -7.83
CA ARG A 73 11.86 2.32 -8.88
C ARG A 73 11.06 1.09 -8.44
N LEU A 74 11.70 0.15 -7.76
CA LEU A 74 11.02 -1.06 -7.25
C LEU A 74 10.01 -0.72 -6.15
N THR A 75 10.37 0.16 -5.20
CA THR A 75 9.45 0.71 -4.19
C THR A 75 8.27 1.42 -4.86
N TYR A 76 8.53 2.33 -5.79
CA TYR A 76 7.48 3.10 -6.47
C TYR A 76 6.58 2.20 -7.32
N PHE A 77 7.15 1.17 -7.96
CA PHE A 77 6.38 0.17 -8.68
C PHE A 77 5.46 -0.61 -7.73
N GLY A 78 5.96 -1.09 -6.60
CA GLY A 78 5.16 -1.77 -5.58
C GLY A 78 3.99 -0.93 -5.08
N ILE A 79 4.23 0.35 -4.74
CA ILE A 79 3.18 1.29 -4.33
C ILE A 79 2.15 1.48 -5.44
N GLY A 80 2.60 1.60 -6.69
CA GLY A 80 1.70 1.74 -7.84
C GLY A 80 0.83 0.51 -8.07
N VAL A 81 1.40 -0.69 -7.99
CA VAL A 81 0.67 -1.96 -8.10
C VAL A 81 -0.37 -2.06 -7.00
N THR A 82 0.02 -1.77 -5.75
CA THR A 82 -0.89 -1.69 -4.60
C THR A 82 -2.09 -0.79 -4.91
N THR A 83 -1.79 0.45 -5.29
CA THR A 83 -2.77 1.50 -5.51
C THR A 83 -3.74 1.17 -6.64
N VAL A 84 -3.22 0.75 -7.80
CA VAL A 84 -4.06 0.53 -8.98
C VAL A 84 -4.95 -0.70 -8.81
N THR A 85 -4.45 -1.76 -8.17
CA THR A 85 -5.23 -3.00 -7.97
C THR A 85 -6.31 -2.85 -6.92
N MET A 86 -6.04 -2.12 -5.82
CA MET A 86 -7.10 -1.74 -4.87
C MET A 86 -8.18 -0.89 -5.55
N LEU A 87 -7.80 0.03 -6.44
CA LEU A 87 -8.75 0.86 -7.17
C LEU A 87 -9.58 0.04 -8.15
N PHE A 88 -8.94 -0.86 -8.91
CA PHE A 88 -9.63 -1.81 -9.78
C PHE A 88 -10.66 -2.65 -9.03
N ALA A 89 -10.26 -3.24 -7.90
CA ALA A 89 -11.13 -4.04 -7.05
C ALA A 89 -12.34 -3.22 -6.56
N SER A 90 -12.06 -2.04 -5.99
CA SER A 90 -13.08 -1.20 -5.36
C SER A 90 -14.07 -0.62 -6.37
N VAL A 91 -13.61 -0.21 -7.56
CA VAL A 91 -14.49 0.27 -8.64
C VAL A 91 -15.29 -0.88 -9.23
N GLY A 92 -14.69 -2.07 -9.42
CA GLY A 92 -15.39 -3.25 -9.90
C GLY A 92 -16.51 -3.67 -8.96
N TRP A 93 -16.25 -3.64 -7.65
CA TRP A 93 -17.23 -3.93 -6.61
C TRP A 93 -18.33 -2.86 -6.52
N PHE A 94 -17.97 -1.56 -6.50
CA PHE A 94 -18.93 -0.48 -6.29
C PHE A 94 -19.86 -0.20 -7.49
N PHE A 95 -19.40 -0.45 -8.72
CA PHE A 95 -20.15 -0.17 -9.95
C PHE A 95 -20.54 -1.43 -10.73
N GLU A 96 -20.53 -2.60 -10.08
CA GLU A 96 -20.91 -3.88 -10.69
C GLU A 96 -20.18 -4.17 -12.02
N SER A 97 -18.87 -3.90 -12.09
CA SER A 97 -17.94 -4.29 -13.17
C SER A 97 -18.30 -3.93 -14.64
N GLU A 98 -19.36 -3.18 -14.95
CA GLU A 98 -19.81 -3.03 -16.35
C GLU A 98 -19.08 -1.92 -17.14
N SER A 99 -18.41 -0.99 -16.47
CA SER A 99 -17.76 0.14 -17.15
C SER A 99 -16.34 -0.18 -17.62
N CYS A 100 -16.23 -0.84 -18.78
CA CYS A 100 -14.95 -1.09 -19.47
C CYS A 100 -14.10 0.19 -19.60
N LEU A 101 -14.75 1.35 -19.83
CA LEU A 101 -14.06 2.64 -19.93
C LEU A 101 -13.36 3.03 -18.62
N LEU A 102 -14.02 2.88 -17.45
CA LEU A 102 -13.40 3.18 -16.16
C LEU A 102 -12.20 2.28 -15.89
N GLN A 103 -12.33 0.99 -16.22
CA GLN A 103 -11.24 0.02 -16.08
C GLN A 103 -10.03 0.41 -16.96
N ILE A 104 -10.26 0.83 -18.21
CA ILE A 104 -9.21 1.34 -19.10
C ILE A 104 -8.56 2.61 -18.51
N ILE A 105 -9.36 3.56 -18.00
CA ILE A 105 -8.85 4.79 -17.40
C ILE A 105 -7.96 4.48 -16.19
N ILE A 106 -8.37 3.57 -15.31
CA ILE A 106 -7.57 3.13 -14.16
C ILE A 106 -6.26 2.52 -14.62
N GLY A 107 -6.29 1.62 -15.61
CA GLY A 107 -5.09 1.01 -16.19
C GLY A 107 -4.13 2.05 -16.79
N LEU A 108 -4.65 2.99 -17.58
CA LEU A 108 -3.85 4.07 -18.17
C LEU A 108 -3.24 4.99 -17.09
N SER A 109 -3.98 5.26 -16.01
CA SER A 109 -3.48 6.09 -14.90
C SER A 109 -2.20 5.51 -14.29
N PHE A 110 -2.09 4.18 -14.19
CA PHE A 110 -0.91 3.52 -13.66
C PHE A 110 0.32 3.69 -14.57
N PHE A 111 0.15 3.58 -15.89
CA PHE A 111 1.25 3.82 -16.83
C PHE A 111 1.72 5.27 -16.81
N VAL A 112 0.78 6.22 -16.74
CA VAL A 112 1.10 7.65 -16.57
C VAL A 112 1.87 7.87 -15.26
N TYR A 113 1.40 7.28 -14.17
CA TYR A 113 2.07 7.32 -12.88
C TYR A 113 3.51 6.79 -12.98
N ILE A 114 3.71 5.57 -13.50
CA ILE A 114 5.04 4.95 -13.59
C ILE A 114 5.99 5.79 -14.43
N PHE A 115 5.52 6.32 -15.57
CA PHE A 115 6.32 7.19 -16.42
C PHE A 115 6.86 8.41 -15.63
N PHE A 116 5.98 9.13 -14.94
CA PHE A 116 6.39 10.32 -14.18
C PHE A 116 7.21 9.96 -12.93
N ALA A 117 6.84 8.91 -12.20
CA ALA A 117 7.54 8.45 -11.01
C ALA A 117 8.98 8.05 -11.33
N PHE A 118 9.20 7.31 -12.43
CA PHE A 118 10.53 6.84 -12.83
C PHE A 118 11.37 7.91 -13.50
N LYS A 119 10.74 8.86 -14.20
CA LYS A 119 11.44 9.97 -14.86
C LYS A 119 11.94 11.00 -13.86
N GLN A 120 11.11 11.39 -12.88
CA GLN A 120 11.44 12.48 -11.97
C GLN A 120 12.04 12.00 -10.65
N MET A 121 11.81 10.74 -10.26
CA MET A 121 12.32 10.15 -9.01
C MET A 121 11.94 10.92 -7.73
N ARG A 122 10.86 11.70 -7.79
CA ARG A 122 10.34 12.49 -6.66
C ARG A 122 9.22 11.72 -5.97
N PHE A 123 9.41 11.39 -4.69
CA PHE A 123 8.41 10.66 -3.90
C PHE A 123 7.05 11.38 -3.85
N ARG A 124 7.03 12.72 -3.97
CA ARG A 124 5.78 13.50 -4.03
C ARG A 124 4.84 13.08 -5.16
N ILE A 125 5.37 12.60 -6.29
CA ILE A 125 4.55 12.08 -7.40
C ILE A 125 3.82 10.80 -6.99
N VAL A 126 4.49 9.95 -6.20
CA VAL A 126 3.91 8.74 -5.62
C VAL A 126 2.76 9.11 -4.70
N ILE A 127 2.95 10.11 -3.83
CA ILE A 127 1.88 10.65 -2.97
C ILE A 127 0.69 11.17 -3.77
N TYR A 128 0.93 11.97 -4.81
CA TYR A 128 -0.14 12.51 -5.66
C TYR A 128 -0.92 11.43 -6.40
N TYR A 129 -0.35 10.24 -6.57
CA TYR A 129 -1.05 9.11 -7.15
C TYR A 129 -1.84 8.32 -6.08
N TYR A 130 -1.17 7.82 -5.03
CA TYR A 130 -1.83 6.93 -4.09
C TYR A 130 -2.82 7.64 -3.18
N PHE A 131 -2.54 8.86 -2.73
CA PHE A 131 -3.36 9.50 -1.69
C PHE A 131 -4.80 9.80 -2.17
N PRO A 132 -5.02 10.42 -3.34
CA PRO A 132 -6.37 10.60 -3.86
C PRO A 132 -7.09 9.27 -4.12
N THR A 133 -6.36 8.26 -4.61
CA THR A 133 -6.92 6.93 -4.84
C THR A 133 -7.39 6.26 -3.54
N LEU A 134 -6.58 6.29 -2.48
CA LEU A 134 -6.96 5.75 -1.18
C LEU A 134 -8.14 6.52 -0.58
N ALA A 135 -8.21 7.84 -0.78
CA ALA A 135 -9.34 8.65 -0.32
C ALA A 135 -10.64 8.25 -1.03
N LEU A 136 -10.59 8.02 -2.35
CA LEU A 136 -11.74 7.54 -3.11
C LEU A 136 -12.19 6.15 -2.64
N ILE A 137 -11.26 5.23 -2.43
CA ILE A 137 -11.57 3.88 -1.93
C ILE A 137 -12.18 3.95 -0.53
N PHE A 138 -11.60 4.77 0.36
CA PHE A 138 -12.12 4.98 1.71
C PHE A 138 -13.57 5.51 1.68
N ILE A 139 -13.87 6.47 0.80
CA ILE A 139 -15.23 6.98 0.61
C ILE A 139 -16.15 5.88 0.11
N ALA A 140 -15.75 5.12 -0.92
CA ALA A 140 -16.56 4.03 -1.47
C ALA A 140 -16.88 2.95 -0.42
N MET A 141 -15.88 2.54 0.37
CA MET A 141 -16.04 1.55 1.44
C MET A 141 -16.90 2.10 2.60
N THR A 142 -16.80 3.40 2.89
CA THR A 142 -17.68 4.05 3.87
C THR A 142 -19.13 4.10 3.40
N ILE A 143 -19.37 4.38 2.11
CA ILE A 143 -20.72 4.33 1.52
C ILE A 143 -21.27 2.90 1.61
N GLY A 144 -20.47 1.89 1.26
CA GLY A 144 -20.82 0.48 1.43
C GLY A 144 -21.19 0.12 2.85
N TRP A 145 -20.40 0.58 3.82
CA TRP A 145 -20.70 0.36 5.22
C TRP A 145 -22.06 0.98 5.62
N ILE A 146 -22.36 2.19 5.18
CA ILE A 146 -23.66 2.84 5.42
C ILE A 146 -24.80 2.07 4.75
N GLN A 147 -24.53 1.41 3.63
CA GLN A 147 -25.46 0.52 2.93
C GLN A 147 -25.52 -0.89 3.53
N GLU A 148 -24.89 -1.11 4.68
CA GLU A 148 -24.84 -2.38 5.41
C GLU A 148 -24.14 -3.52 4.63
N GLU A 149 -23.26 -3.17 3.69
CA GLU A 149 -22.42 -4.14 2.98
C GLU A 149 -21.40 -4.78 3.92
N VAL A 150 -21.45 -6.11 3.99
CA VAL A 150 -20.64 -6.90 4.91
C VAL A 150 -19.15 -6.78 4.54
N GLY A 151 -18.31 -6.43 5.51
CA GLY A 151 -16.86 -6.27 5.31
C GLY A 151 -16.41 -4.86 4.91
N ALA A 152 -17.28 -4.05 4.29
CA ALA A 152 -16.94 -2.71 3.82
C ALA A 152 -16.51 -1.77 4.96
N GLY A 153 -17.16 -1.88 6.12
CA GLY A 153 -16.81 -1.12 7.32
C GLY A 153 -15.42 -1.43 7.84
N GLN A 154 -15.02 -2.70 7.86
CA GLN A 154 -13.67 -3.11 8.26
C GLN A 154 -12.62 -2.56 7.29
N VAL A 155 -12.84 -2.65 5.97
CA VAL A 155 -11.92 -2.04 4.99
C VAL A 155 -11.80 -0.54 5.22
N ALA A 156 -12.92 0.17 5.43
CA ALA A 156 -12.90 1.60 5.72
C ALA A 156 -12.12 1.91 7.01
N ILE A 157 -12.36 1.20 8.10
CA ILE A 157 -11.64 1.39 9.37
C ILE A 157 -10.13 1.14 9.19
N GLY A 158 -9.74 0.07 8.50
CA GLY A 158 -8.33 -0.24 8.26
C GLY A 158 -7.61 0.81 7.39
N LEU A 159 -8.31 1.38 6.40
CA LEU A 159 -7.81 2.54 5.64
C LEU A 159 -7.75 3.80 6.52
N GLY A 160 -8.72 4.02 7.39
CA GLY A 160 -8.71 5.10 8.38
C GLY A 160 -7.50 5.02 9.33
N ILE A 161 -7.18 3.83 9.82
CA ILE A 161 -5.97 3.55 10.60
C ILE A 161 -4.71 3.90 9.79
N SER A 162 -4.68 3.55 8.50
CA SER A 162 -3.55 3.87 7.61
C SER A 162 -3.39 5.39 7.40
N PHE A 163 -4.49 6.15 7.31
CA PHE A 163 -4.42 7.63 7.25
C PHE A 163 -3.90 8.25 8.55
N VAL A 164 -4.32 7.73 9.70
CA VAL A 164 -3.79 8.16 11.02
C VAL A 164 -2.28 7.87 11.09
N ALA A 165 -1.86 6.68 10.66
CA ALA A 165 -0.46 6.31 10.57
C ALA A 165 0.32 7.31 9.71
N ALA A 166 -0.18 7.64 8.51
CA ALA A 166 0.46 8.59 7.61
C ALA A 166 0.57 10.00 8.24
N GLY A 167 -0.46 10.45 8.97
CA GLY A 167 -0.43 11.72 9.72
C GLY A 167 0.68 11.73 10.79
N ILE A 168 0.85 10.62 11.52
CA ILE A 168 1.95 10.44 12.47
C ILE A 168 3.30 10.49 11.76
N GLN A 169 3.45 9.77 10.63
CA GLN A 169 4.68 9.80 9.85
C GLN A 169 5.05 11.22 9.42
N MET A 170 4.07 11.97 8.90
CA MET A 170 4.25 13.35 8.43
C MET A 170 4.58 14.33 9.56
N SER A 171 4.14 14.05 10.79
CA SER A 171 4.47 14.90 11.95
C SER A 171 5.96 14.88 12.29
N GLY A 172 6.70 13.85 11.88
CA GLY A 172 8.09 13.63 12.25
C GLY A 172 8.29 13.32 13.74
N TRP A 173 7.22 13.04 14.49
CA TRP A 173 7.27 12.82 15.94
C TRP A 173 7.92 11.48 16.29
N ASN A 174 9.06 11.53 16.99
CA ASN A 174 9.80 10.35 17.41
C ASN A 174 9.44 9.99 18.86
N ILE A 175 8.96 8.76 19.10
CA ILE A 175 8.72 8.24 20.45
C ILE A 175 10.05 8.06 21.20
N HIS A 176 11.07 7.55 20.51
CA HIS A 176 12.36 7.22 21.12
C HIS A 176 13.51 7.31 20.10
N ARG A 177 14.76 7.46 20.57
CA ARG A 177 15.96 7.56 19.72
C ARG A 177 16.22 6.36 18.80
N HIS A 178 15.67 5.19 19.15
CA HIS A 178 15.74 3.97 18.36
C HIS A 178 14.35 3.53 17.84
N PHE A 179 13.33 4.37 18.02
CA PHE A 179 11.97 4.11 17.56
C PHE A 179 11.33 5.43 17.11
N ASN A 180 11.50 5.74 15.83
CA ASN A 180 11.15 6.99 15.19
C ASN A 180 9.71 6.97 14.63
N HIS A 181 9.29 8.09 14.02
CA HIS A 181 7.97 8.22 13.38
C HIS A 181 7.69 7.19 12.27
N ASN A 182 8.71 6.73 11.53
CA ASN A 182 8.54 5.69 10.50
C ASN A 182 8.26 4.32 11.15
N ASP A 183 8.96 4.01 12.23
CA ASP A 183 8.75 2.76 12.97
C ASP A 183 7.33 2.69 13.53
N LEU A 184 6.87 3.79 14.12
CA LEU A 184 5.52 3.92 14.63
C LEU A 184 4.48 3.85 13.50
N TYR A 185 4.73 4.52 12.38
CA TYR A 185 3.92 4.43 11.18
C TYR A 185 3.75 2.98 10.74
N HIS A 186 4.85 2.22 10.61
CA HIS A 186 4.79 0.82 10.17
C HIS A 186 4.02 -0.07 11.14
N VAL A 187 4.19 0.11 12.45
CA VAL A 187 3.44 -0.67 13.46
C VAL A 187 1.93 -0.40 13.37
N ILE A 188 1.52 0.86 13.20
CA ILE A 188 0.10 1.19 13.02
C ILE A 188 -0.41 0.68 11.66
N GLN A 189 0.43 0.74 10.62
CA GLN A 189 0.11 0.21 9.31
C GLN A 189 -0.15 -1.30 9.34
N LEU A 190 0.61 -2.08 10.13
CA LEU A 190 0.36 -3.52 10.32
C LEU A 190 -1.05 -3.80 10.86
N LEU A 191 -1.50 -3.02 11.83
CA LEU A 191 -2.87 -3.12 12.35
C LEU A 191 -3.89 -2.79 11.26
N GLY A 192 -3.66 -1.70 10.51
CA GLY A 192 -4.52 -1.32 9.38
C GLY A 192 -4.62 -2.41 8.33
N MET A 193 -3.50 -3.04 7.97
CA MET A 193 -3.44 -4.16 7.03
C MET A 193 -4.28 -5.34 7.49
N TRP A 194 -4.19 -5.73 8.77
CA TRP A 194 -4.97 -6.84 9.30
C TRP A 194 -6.48 -6.58 9.25
N VAL A 195 -6.90 -5.39 9.69
CA VAL A 195 -8.32 -5.00 9.69
C VAL A 195 -8.87 -4.92 8.26
N VAL A 196 -8.08 -4.40 7.30
CA VAL A 196 -8.47 -4.43 5.89
C VAL A 196 -8.64 -5.87 5.40
N TYR A 197 -7.69 -6.75 5.70
CA TYR A 197 -7.75 -8.15 5.29
C TYR A 197 -9.01 -8.86 5.79
N GLU A 198 -9.36 -8.68 7.07
CA GLU A 198 -10.61 -9.21 7.63
C GLU A 198 -11.84 -8.68 6.88
N GLY A 199 -11.86 -7.41 6.51
CA GLY A 199 -12.93 -6.84 5.68
C GLY A 199 -12.99 -7.41 4.27
N VAL A 200 -11.84 -7.58 3.62
CA VAL A 200 -11.75 -8.13 2.25
C VAL A 200 -12.28 -9.55 2.18
N LEU A 201 -12.03 -10.38 3.20
CA LEU A 201 -12.56 -11.74 3.28
C LEU A 201 -14.09 -11.81 3.35
N LEU A 202 -14.72 -10.74 3.85
CA LEU A 202 -16.15 -10.67 4.15
C LEU A 202 -16.99 -10.08 3.02
N ILE A 203 -16.37 -9.27 2.14
CA ILE A 203 -17.03 -8.70 0.96
C ILE A 203 -17.38 -9.82 -0.03
N LYS A 204 -18.56 -9.75 -0.63
CA LYS A 204 -19.07 -10.73 -1.60
C LYS A 204 -18.99 -10.22 -3.03
#